data_AF-A0A496VYK9-F1
#
_entry.id   AF-A0A496VYK9-F1
#
_cell.length_a   1.000
_cell.length_b   1.000
_cell.length_c   1.000
_cell.angle_alpha   90.00
_cell.angle_beta   90.00
_cell.angle_gamma   90.00
#
_symmetry.space_group_name_H-M   'P 1'
#
loop_
_entity.id
_entity.type
_entity.pdbx_description
1 polymer ?
#
loop_
_entity_poly.entity_id
_entity_poly.type
_entity_poly.pdbx_seq_one_letter_code
_entity_poly.pdbx_strand_id
1 'polypeptide(L)'
;MSKIDQLGVDVLNGAYPDAIQTRLSALEGLSNRLKASFRFNPLILSASRRRFLNALARQCQVIDSLDKARWNSTLLETRHQLMRYGFRPDLVGRVFVLQVRIWGQNLSDPVAWAAFLMLRGCAVESAEDVDGAMLLCVCTLALIGVPVHWLVSDERRVMALAKKQGPFFQALGIASPVTFGEKEVEEYEFGGNGILIVTVERLAQIYLQDKWVLGDKRGRLGLLLQKLGGKASPFSQLQMPGLCFALIENLDFWLMEKAFSIVDVEKGKQQITLYELFCRYQRCAGSLLGSASLNTVLWENYQVAPVVLSRKNTVGKRSRVDFFQTLEQKWRAIAERLVSASQSGEKTCLIVTSSESLEQLSLMTLDLGLPVVMVKAMQGEVADEFERGSLIVLGEPFPWLGLEAWLNNSGCQLLIADFCDSLRVLQHLERIMAHSPGLSVKLFFSLEDKGLQQYESLSVYDWIRQVLVWRETLCGRLSRWLLRRLLTQVEARRRRLHGETSRWLWQRERMYSFSRKSDEATFFFNTESTEGHRGPQRISHSPKNWGINLNKMDRWQSF
;
A
#
# COMPACT_ATOMS: atom_id res chain seq x y z
N MET A 1 -12.50 -7.07 26.32
CA MET A 1 -12.08 -7.65 25.03
C MET A 1 -12.48 -6.67 23.93
N SER A 2 -11.57 -6.28 23.04
CA SER A 2 -11.87 -5.24 22.03
C SER A 2 -12.67 -5.86 20.88
N LYS A 3 -13.60 -5.10 20.27
CA LYS A 3 -14.34 -5.44 19.03
C LYS A 3 -13.46 -6.00 17.89
N ILE A 4 -12.13 -5.83 17.98
CA ILE A 4 -11.18 -6.35 17.00
C ILE A 4 -10.92 -7.86 17.15
N ASP A 5 -11.16 -8.46 18.32
CA ASP A 5 -10.95 -9.91 18.52
C ASP A 5 -12.19 -10.74 18.11
N GLN A 6 -13.35 -10.10 17.89
CA GLN A 6 -14.63 -10.72 17.48
C GLN A 6 -14.85 -10.71 15.96
N LEU A 7 -13.78 -10.84 15.19
CA LEU A 7 -13.80 -10.87 13.73
C LEU A 7 -14.71 -11.95 13.12
N GLY A 8 -15.05 -13.01 13.87
CA GLY A 8 -15.78 -14.17 13.36
C GLY A 8 -17.28 -13.98 13.09
N VAL A 9 -17.92 -12.88 13.50
CA VAL A 9 -19.41 -12.79 13.44
C VAL A 9 -19.94 -11.50 12.81
N ASP A 10 -19.29 -10.35 12.99
CA ASP A 10 -19.85 -9.07 12.52
C ASP A 10 -19.59 -8.78 11.02
N VAL A 11 -18.64 -9.48 10.39
CA VAL A 11 -18.17 -9.17 9.02
C VAL A 11 -19.19 -9.56 7.94
N LEU A 12 -19.99 -10.59 8.20
CA LEU A 12 -20.93 -11.18 7.23
C LEU A 12 -22.33 -10.56 7.25
N ASN A 13 -22.55 -9.49 8.03
CA ASN A 13 -23.87 -8.90 8.18
C ASN A 13 -24.21 -7.96 7.01
N GLY A 14 -24.70 -8.50 5.90
CA GLY A 14 -25.23 -7.72 4.78
C GLY A 14 -25.51 -8.57 3.54
N ALA A 15 -26.42 -8.11 2.68
CA ALA A 15 -26.64 -8.76 1.39
C ALA A 15 -25.46 -8.51 0.42
N TYR A 16 -24.93 -7.28 0.43
CA TYR A 16 -23.64 -6.87 -0.14
C TYR A 16 -22.92 -6.05 0.95
N PRO A 17 -21.97 -6.63 1.69
CA PRO A 17 -21.28 -5.97 2.79
C PRO A 17 -20.34 -4.87 2.26
N ASP A 18 -20.83 -3.65 2.18
CA ASP A 18 -20.00 -2.45 2.13
C ASP A 18 -20.27 -1.59 3.37
N ALA A 19 -19.20 -1.21 4.06
CA ALA A 19 -19.30 -0.33 5.21
C ALA A 19 -19.48 1.09 4.71
N ILE A 20 -20.69 1.65 4.76
CA ILE A 20 -20.82 3.10 4.69
C ILE A 20 -20.28 3.63 6.01
N GLN A 21 -18.96 3.88 6.09
CA GLN A 21 -18.34 4.50 7.26
C GLN A 21 -19.02 5.85 7.47
N THR A 22 -19.87 5.89 8.49
CA THR A 22 -20.47 7.12 8.99
C THR A 22 -19.38 7.96 9.63
N ARG A 23 -19.52 9.29 9.49
CA ARG A 23 -18.63 10.31 10.04
C ARG A 23 -18.05 9.86 11.38
N LEU A 24 -16.72 9.83 11.49
CA LEU A 24 -16.10 10.00 12.81
C LEU A 24 -16.36 11.44 13.22
N SER A 25 -17.17 11.63 14.26
CA SER A 25 -17.28 12.90 14.96
C SER A 25 -15.89 13.39 15.41
N ALA A 26 -15.71 14.69 15.60
CA ALA A 26 -14.43 15.24 16.06
C ALA A 26 -13.94 14.57 17.37
N LEU A 27 -14.87 14.16 18.23
CA LEU A 27 -14.62 13.40 19.46
C LEU A 27 -14.18 11.95 19.18
N GLU A 28 -14.78 11.27 18.21
CA GLU A 28 -14.34 9.93 17.80
C GLU A 28 -12.94 9.98 17.16
N GLY A 29 -12.62 11.03 16.39
CA GLY A 29 -11.28 11.28 15.86
C GLY A 29 -10.22 11.42 16.97
N LEU A 30 -10.51 12.18 18.03
CA LEU A 30 -9.64 12.28 19.20
C LEU A 30 -9.50 10.94 19.94
N SER A 31 -10.62 10.23 20.13
CA SER A 31 -10.63 8.89 20.75
C SER A 31 -9.79 7.90 19.95
N ASN A 32 -9.83 8.00 18.62
CA ASN A 32 -9.10 7.14 17.71
C ASN A 32 -7.60 7.44 17.78
N ARG A 33 -7.18 8.71 17.86
CA ARG A 33 -5.76 9.06 18.10
C ARG A 33 -5.23 8.49 19.42
N LEU A 34 -6.02 8.58 20.48
CA LEU A 34 -5.64 8.04 21.79
C LEU A 34 -5.56 6.51 21.77
N LYS A 35 -6.54 5.84 21.13
CA LYS A 35 -6.54 4.38 20.93
C LYS A 35 -5.35 3.93 20.09
N ALA A 36 -5.00 4.66 19.03
CA ALA A 36 -3.81 4.38 18.21
C ALA A 36 -2.54 4.47 19.07
N SER A 37 -2.38 5.58 19.80
CA SER A 37 -1.19 5.82 20.64
C SER A 37 -1.02 4.74 21.72
N PHE A 38 -2.12 4.23 22.29
CA PHE A 38 -2.09 3.17 23.29
C PHE A 38 -1.86 1.79 22.67
N ARG A 39 -2.56 1.46 21.56
CA ARG A 39 -2.52 0.14 20.92
C ARG A 39 -1.19 -0.14 20.21
N PHE A 40 -0.49 0.91 19.76
CA PHE A 40 0.83 0.82 19.11
C PHE A 40 1.99 1.11 20.05
N ASN A 41 1.74 1.09 21.36
CA ASN A 41 2.82 1.18 22.33
C ASN A 41 3.79 0.00 22.12
N PRO A 42 5.09 0.25 21.87
CA PRO A 42 6.07 -0.80 21.59
C PRO A 42 6.15 -1.85 22.71
N LEU A 43 5.87 -1.47 23.95
CA LEU A 43 5.82 -2.40 25.09
C LEU A 43 4.63 -3.38 24.97
N ILE A 44 3.46 -2.89 24.55
CA ILE A 44 2.28 -3.74 24.35
C ILE A 44 2.50 -4.69 23.18
N LEU A 45 3.06 -4.18 22.07
CA LEU A 45 3.37 -4.98 20.88
C LEU A 45 4.43 -6.05 21.18
N SER A 46 5.48 -5.73 21.94
CA SER A 46 6.51 -6.70 22.33
C SER A 46 5.96 -7.81 23.25
N ALA A 47 5.12 -7.46 24.23
CA ALA A 47 4.46 -8.44 25.10
C ALA A 47 3.46 -9.31 24.33
N SER A 48 2.77 -8.74 23.34
CA SER A 48 1.86 -9.48 22.45
C SER A 48 2.64 -10.44 21.54
N ARG A 49 3.75 -9.98 20.95
CA ARG A 49 4.66 -10.80 20.12
C ARG A 49 5.17 -12.00 20.89
N ARG A 50 5.71 -11.79 22.10
CA ARG A 50 6.22 -12.88 22.95
C ARG A 50 5.13 -13.91 23.26
N ARG A 51 3.92 -13.45 23.61
CA ARG A 51 2.78 -14.35 23.87
C ARG A 51 2.40 -15.17 22.64
N PHE A 52 2.32 -14.54 21.48
CA PHE A 52 1.99 -15.22 20.22
C PHE A 52 3.06 -16.23 19.81
N LEU A 53 4.35 -15.85 19.81
CA LEU A 53 5.43 -16.76 19.43
C LEU A 53 5.55 -17.95 20.38
N ASN A 54 5.35 -17.73 21.70
CA ASN A 54 5.29 -18.84 22.65
C ASN A 54 4.12 -19.80 22.38
N ALA A 55 2.96 -19.27 21.99
CA ALA A 55 1.81 -20.08 21.61
C ALA A 55 2.10 -20.86 20.31
N LEU A 56 2.69 -20.21 19.31
CA LEU A 56 3.10 -20.81 18.05
C LEU A 56 4.07 -21.98 18.27
N ALA A 57 5.13 -21.77 19.07
CA ALA A 57 6.11 -22.81 19.38
C ALA A 57 5.48 -24.04 20.05
N ARG A 58 4.49 -23.84 20.94
CA ARG A 58 3.73 -24.95 21.54
C ARG A 58 2.91 -25.69 20.49
N GLN A 59 2.25 -24.98 19.57
CA GLN A 59 1.46 -25.63 18.52
C GLN A 59 2.34 -26.38 17.52
N CYS A 60 3.55 -25.90 17.22
CA CYS A 60 4.54 -26.66 16.43
C CYS A 60 4.80 -28.02 17.05
N GLN A 61 5.15 -28.08 18.34
CA GLN A 61 5.40 -29.34 19.06
C GLN A 61 4.19 -30.28 19.05
N VAL A 62 3.00 -29.74 19.29
CA VAL A 62 1.76 -30.55 19.30
C VAL A 62 1.47 -31.12 17.92
N ILE A 63 1.53 -30.31 16.87
CA ILE A 63 1.18 -30.75 15.51
C ILE A 63 2.23 -31.69 14.94
N ASP A 64 3.52 -31.46 15.25
CA ASP A 64 4.61 -32.35 14.84
C ASP A 64 4.52 -33.73 15.51
N SER A 65 3.82 -33.85 16.65
CA SER A 65 3.52 -35.12 17.31
C SER A 65 2.27 -35.84 16.79
N LEU A 66 1.46 -35.18 15.95
CA LEU A 66 0.22 -35.74 15.40
C LEU A 66 0.47 -36.48 14.09
N ASP A 67 -0.25 -37.59 13.90
CA ASP A 67 -0.29 -38.29 12.61
C ASP A 67 -0.82 -37.37 11.50
N LYS A 68 -0.19 -37.44 10.32
CA LYS A 68 -0.59 -36.65 9.14
C LYS A 68 -2.06 -36.82 8.77
N ALA A 69 -2.62 -38.01 8.97
CA ALA A 69 -4.03 -38.30 8.72
C ALA A 69 -4.99 -37.43 9.55
N ARG A 70 -4.55 -36.94 10.72
CA ARG A 70 -5.37 -36.10 11.62
C ARG A 70 -5.29 -34.61 11.31
N TRP A 71 -4.39 -34.16 10.44
CA TRP A 71 -4.21 -32.74 10.18
C TRP A 71 -5.47 -32.08 9.62
N ASN A 72 -6.15 -32.71 8.66
CA ASN A 72 -7.37 -32.16 8.05
C ASN A 72 -8.53 -32.07 9.05
N SER A 73 -8.75 -33.10 9.87
CA SER A 73 -9.76 -33.06 10.93
C SER A 73 -9.45 -31.97 11.97
N THR A 74 -8.18 -31.81 12.33
CA THR A 74 -7.75 -30.77 13.28
C THR A 74 -7.93 -29.37 12.69
N LEU A 75 -7.69 -29.21 11.39
CA LEU A 75 -7.91 -27.93 10.69
C LEU A 75 -9.39 -27.54 10.71
N LEU A 76 -10.30 -28.49 10.46
CA LEU A 76 -11.75 -28.28 10.53
C LEU A 76 -12.21 -27.92 11.95
N GLU A 77 -11.74 -28.63 12.97
CA GLU A 77 -12.01 -28.29 14.37
C GLU A 77 -11.53 -26.86 14.71
N THR A 78 -10.34 -26.51 14.24
CA THR A 78 -9.75 -25.20 14.51
C THR A 78 -10.52 -24.09 13.79
N ARG A 79 -11.02 -24.34 12.57
CA ARG A 79 -11.96 -23.43 11.87
C ARG A 79 -13.18 -23.12 12.74
N HIS A 80 -13.84 -24.14 13.29
CA HIS A 80 -15.00 -23.93 14.17
C HIS A 80 -14.64 -23.13 15.43
N GLN A 81 -13.48 -23.39 16.02
CA GLN A 81 -12.99 -22.65 17.18
C GLN A 81 -12.67 -21.18 16.84
N LEU A 82 -12.09 -20.91 15.66
CA LEU A 82 -11.84 -19.55 15.18
C LEU A 82 -13.13 -18.77 14.96
N MET A 83 -14.16 -19.39 14.36
CA MET A 83 -15.46 -18.75 14.19
C MET A 83 -16.10 -18.38 15.54
N ARG A 84 -15.96 -19.24 16.55
CA ARG A 84 -16.58 -19.05 17.88
C ARG A 84 -15.82 -18.11 18.79
N TYR A 85 -14.49 -18.22 18.83
CA TYR A 85 -13.63 -17.54 19.80
C TYR A 85 -12.77 -16.42 19.19
N GLY A 86 -12.83 -16.25 17.88
CA GLY A 86 -12.05 -15.27 17.13
C GLY A 86 -10.56 -15.61 17.06
N PHE A 87 -9.75 -14.59 16.74
CA PHE A 87 -8.32 -14.74 16.48
C PHE A 87 -7.47 -14.76 17.76
N ARG A 88 -7.72 -15.75 18.63
CA ARG A 88 -6.87 -16.00 19.81
C ARG A 88 -5.48 -16.46 19.36
N PRO A 89 -4.40 -16.03 20.05
CA PRO A 89 -3.03 -16.41 19.68
C PRO A 89 -2.80 -17.91 19.50
N ASP A 90 -3.38 -18.73 20.40
CA ASP A 90 -3.23 -20.19 20.35
C ASP A 90 -3.92 -20.82 19.13
N LEU A 91 -5.11 -20.33 18.78
CA LEU A 91 -5.90 -20.84 17.64
C LEU A 91 -5.28 -20.43 16.31
N VAL A 92 -4.84 -19.16 16.20
CA VAL A 92 -4.16 -18.68 15.00
C VAL A 92 -2.82 -19.38 14.82
N GLY A 93 -2.05 -19.56 15.89
CA GLY A 93 -0.82 -20.33 15.87
C GLY A 93 -1.06 -21.77 15.37
N ARG A 94 -2.12 -22.42 15.85
CA ARG A 94 -2.49 -23.77 15.41
C ARG A 94 -2.83 -23.82 13.91
N VAL A 95 -3.65 -22.89 13.42
CA VAL A 95 -4.01 -22.84 11.99
C VAL A 95 -2.80 -22.55 11.12
N PHE A 96 -1.93 -21.61 11.50
CA PHE A 96 -0.73 -21.29 10.72
C PHE A 96 0.22 -22.48 10.62
N VAL A 97 0.45 -23.19 11.73
CA VAL A 97 1.29 -24.38 11.71
C VAL A 97 0.66 -25.46 10.83
N LEU A 98 -0.63 -25.76 10.99
CA LEU A 98 -1.31 -26.76 10.14
C LEU A 98 -1.22 -26.40 8.66
N GLN A 99 -1.48 -25.14 8.30
CA GLN A 99 -1.38 -24.63 6.94
C GLN A 99 0.00 -24.92 6.33
N VAL A 100 1.06 -24.51 7.03
CA VAL A 100 2.44 -24.66 6.54
C VAL A 100 2.89 -26.13 6.50
N ARG A 101 2.43 -26.95 7.45
CA ARG A 101 2.72 -28.40 7.47
C ARG A 101 2.04 -29.17 6.35
N ILE A 102 0.78 -28.84 6.05
CA ILE A 102 0.05 -29.41 4.91
C ILE A 102 0.75 -29.06 3.59
N TRP A 103 1.28 -27.84 3.49
CA TRP A 103 2.07 -27.41 2.32
C TRP A 103 3.47 -28.03 2.24
N GLY A 104 3.99 -28.55 3.36
CA GLY A 104 5.35 -29.10 3.44
C GLY A 104 6.46 -28.05 3.57
N GLN A 105 6.14 -26.86 4.09
CA GLN A 105 7.14 -25.81 4.35
C GLN A 105 7.41 -25.62 5.85
N ASN A 106 8.32 -24.70 6.16
CA ASN A 106 8.61 -24.24 7.52
C ASN A 106 8.15 -22.80 7.70
N LEU A 107 7.62 -22.51 8.89
CA LEU A 107 7.12 -21.19 9.24
C LEU A 107 8.20 -20.44 10.01
N SER A 108 8.60 -19.27 9.50
CA SER A 108 9.50 -18.38 10.22
C SER A 108 8.72 -17.46 11.18
N ASP A 109 9.30 -17.18 12.35
CA ASP A 109 8.70 -16.32 13.37
C ASP A 109 8.32 -14.92 12.86
N PRO A 110 9.15 -14.22 12.05
CA PRO A 110 8.80 -12.90 11.52
C PRO A 110 7.56 -12.94 10.61
N VAL A 111 7.45 -13.96 9.76
CA VAL A 111 6.33 -14.14 8.83
C VAL A 111 5.05 -14.47 9.60
N ALA A 112 5.12 -15.39 10.58
CA ALA A 112 3.99 -15.73 11.43
C ALA A 112 3.47 -14.52 12.21
N TRP A 113 4.37 -13.72 12.77
CA TRP A 113 4.01 -12.52 13.51
C TRP A 113 3.43 -11.44 12.59
N ALA A 114 3.98 -11.25 11.40
CA ALA A 114 3.43 -10.34 10.39
C ALA A 114 2.00 -10.74 9.99
N ALA A 115 1.79 -12.02 9.68
CA ALA A 115 0.48 -12.56 9.36
C ALA A 115 -0.53 -12.38 10.50
N PHE A 116 -0.12 -12.65 11.74
CA PHE A 116 -0.99 -12.45 12.90
C PHE A 116 -1.41 -10.98 13.08
N LEU A 117 -0.52 -10.03 12.79
CA LEU A 117 -0.84 -8.60 12.82
C LEU A 117 -1.78 -8.21 11.68
N MET A 118 -1.54 -8.69 10.46
CA MET A 118 -2.39 -8.43 9.30
C MET A 118 -3.81 -8.96 9.51
N LEU A 119 -3.99 -10.18 10.04
CA LEU A 119 -5.32 -10.71 10.42
C LEU A 119 -6.10 -9.79 11.36
N ARG A 120 -5.39 -8.98 12.16
CA ARG A 120 -6.00 -8.04 13.11
C ARG A 120 -6.29 -6.65 12.53
N GLY A 121 -6.12 -6.47 11.21
CA GLY A 121 -6.32 -5.18 10.54
C GLY A 121 -5.10 -4.26 10.59
N CYS A 122 -3.90 -4.81 10.81
CA CYS A 122 -2.68 -4.00 10.82
C CYS A 122 -2.03 -3.97 9.45
N ALA A 123 -1.44 -2.84 9.11
CA ALA A 123 -0.48 -2.72 8.02
C ALA A 123 0.92 -2.94 8.60
N VAL A 124 1.68 -3.84 8.02
CA VAL A 124 2.91 -4.35 8.62
C VAL A 124 4.08 -4.00 7.72
N GLU A 125 5.12 -3.39 8.30
CA GLU A 125 6.36 -3.11 7.57
C GLU A 125 6.97 -4.41 7.03
N SER A 126 7.25 -4.41 5.72
CA SER A 126 7.61 -5.56 4.89
C SER A 126 8.52 -6.55 5.64
N ALA A 127 7.99 -7.76 5.86
CA ALA A 127 8.71 -8.91 6.40
C ALA A 127 9.63 -9.51 5.31
N GLU A 128 10.56 -10.38 5.70
CA GLU A 128 11.45 -11.09 4.75
C GLU A 128 10.67 -11.84 3.66
N ASP A 129 9.46 -12.32 3.98
CA ASP A 129 8.52 -12.93 3.04
C ASP A 129 7.11 -12.37 3.26
N VAL A 130 6.76 -11.35 2.49
CA VAL A 130 5.45 -10.69 2.53
C VAL A 130 4.36 -11.58 1.95
N ASP A 131 4.66 -12.30 0.87
CA ASP A 131 3.71 -13.19 0.20
C ASP A 131 3.25 -14.29 1.14
N GLY A 132 4.20 -14.94 1.83
CA GLY A 132 3.90 -15.98 2.82
C GLY A 132 3.03 -15.44 3.95
N ALA A 133 3.32 -14.23 4.45
CA ALA A 133 2.51 -13.63 5.51
C ALA A 133 1.07 -13.33 5.07
N MET A 134 0.89 -12.77 3.87
CA MET A 134 -0.45 -12.50 3.32
C MET A 134 -1.18 -13.80 3.00
N LEU A 135 -0.49 -14.81 2.47
CA LEU A 135 -1.06 -16.12 2.15
C LEU A 135 -1.67 -16.80 3.39
N LEU A 136 -0.95 -16.82 4.52
CA LEU A 136 -1.49 -17.35 5.77
C LEU A 136 -2.76 -16.61 6.21
N CYS A 137 -2.82 -15.30 6.01
CA CYS A 137 -3.99 -14.49 6.34
C CYS A 137 -5.18 -14.85 5.43
N VAL A 138 -4.95 -14.83 4.12
CA VAL A 138 -5.95 -15.14 3.09
C VAL A 138 -6.55 -16.52 3.33
N CYS A 139 -5.72 -17.54 3.51
CA CYS A 139 -6.17 -18.90 3.78
C CYS A 139 -6.97 -18.99 5.08
N THR A 140 -6.51 -18.31 6.15
CA THR A 140 -7.22 -18.33 7.44
C THR A 140 -8.59 -17.66 7.34
N LEU A 141 -8.71 -16.53 6.63
CA LEU A 141 -9.97 -15.83 6.40
C LEU A 141 -10.92 -16.65 5.52
N ALA A 142 -10.41 -17.23 4.44
CA ALA A 142 -11.20 -18.08 3.55
C ALA A 142 -11.69 -19.35 4.26
N LEU A 143 -10.86 -19.98 5.11
CA LEU A 143 -11.26 -21.12 5.93
C LEU A 143 -12.44 -20.79 6.85
N ILE A 144 -12.51 -19.57 7.40
CA ILE A 144 -13.65 -19.15 8.21
C ILE A 144 -14.83 -18.59 7.40
N GLY A 145 -14.78 -18.66 6.07
CA GLY A 145 -15.83 -18.16 5.17
C GLY A 145 -15.92 -16.65 5.08
N VAL A 146 -14.84 -15.92 5.40
CA VAL A 146 -14.78 -14.47 5.20
C VAL A 146 -14.23 -14.20 3.80
N PRO A 147 -14.99 -13.52 2.91
CA PRO A 147 -14.47 -13.09 1.63
C PRO A 147 -13.27 -12.16 1.79
N VAL A 148 -12.21 -12.43 1.05
CA VAL A 148 -10.95 -11.70 1.14
C VAL A 148 -10.46 -11.32 -0.24
N HIS A 149 -10.09 -10.06 -0.40
CA HIS A 149 -9.47 -9.55 -1.61
C HIS A 149 -7.98 -9.37 -1.37
N TRP A 150 -7.16 -10.11 -2.11
CA TRP A 150 -5.72 -9.89 -2.18
C TRP A 150 -5.44 -8.91 -3.32
N LEU A 151 -5.14 -7.67 -2.94
CA LEU A 151 -4.92 -6.58 -3.87
C LEU A 151 -3.44 -6.45 -4.19
N VAL A 152 -3.15 -6.58 -5.48
CA VAL A 152 -1.81 -6.66 -6.03
C VAL A 152 -1.55 -5.45 -6.93
N SER A 153 -0.28 -5.15 -7.17
CA SER A 153 0.14 -4.01 -7.97
C SER A 153 -0.29 -4.07 -9.44
N ASP A 154 -0.18 -5.23 -10.07
CA ASP A 154 -0.38 -5.40 -11.51
C ASP A 154 -0.83 -6.81 -11.89
N GLU A 155 -1.23 -6.98 -13.15
CA GLU A 155 -1.77 -8.25 -13.64
C GLU A 155 -0.74 -9.36 -13.76
N ARG A 156 0.52 -9.06 -14.11
CA ARG A 156 1.56 -10.10 -14.18
C ARG A 156 1.81 -10.71 -12.81
N ARG A 157 1.80 -9.88 -11.76
CA ARG A 157 1.94 -10.35 -10.38
C ARG A 157 0.74 -11.17 -9.92
N VAL A 158 -0.48 -10.81 -10.35
CA VAL A 158 -1.67 -11.67 -10.14
C VAL A 158 -1.45 -13.06 -10.75
N MET A 159 -1.00 -13.14 -12.01
CA MET A 159 -0.73 -14.40 -12.69
C MET A 159 0.37 -15.22 -12.00
N ALA A 160 1.46 -14.58 -11.60
CA ALA A 160 2.58 -15.23 -10.92
C ALA A 160 2.17 -15.78 -9.54
N LEU A 161 1.47 -14.99 -8.73
CA LEU A 161 0.96 -15.41 -7.43
C LEU A 161 -0.01 -16.56 -7.57
N ALA A 162 -0.93 -16.49 -8.52
CA ALA A 162 -1.91 -17.54 -8.71
C ALA A 162 -1.28 -18.85 -9.22
N LYS A 163 -0.26 -18.79 -10.09
CA LYS A 163 0.51 -19.98 -10.49
C LYS A 163 1.28 -20.59 -9.31
N LYS A 164 1.90 -19.74 -8.49
CA LYS A 164 2.75 -20.17 -7.36
C LYS A 164 1.92 -20.70 -6.18
N GLN A 165 0.83 -20.02 -5.83
CA GLN A 165 0.02 -20.27 -4.64
C GLN A 165 -1.26 -21.06 -4.92
N GLY A 166 -1.65 -21.22 -6.18
CA GLY A 166 -2.82 -22.01 -6.59
C GLY A 166 -2.84 -23.44 -6.00
N PRO A 167 -1.74 -24.22 -6.07
CA PRO A 167 -1.71 -25.55 -5.47
C PRO A 167 -1.93 -25.54 -3.95
N PHE A 168 -1.63 -24.43 -3.26
CA PHE A 168 -1.79 -24.33 -1.81
C PHE A 168 -3.26 -24.21 -1.42
N PHE A 169 -4.02 -23.40 -2.15
CA PHE A 169 -5.45 -23.28 -1.94
C PHE A 169 -6.16 -24.62 -2.16
N GLN A 170 -5.74 -25.37 -3.19
CA GLN A 170 -6.25 -26.71 -3.46
C GLN A 170 -5.90 -27.70 -2.33
N ALA A 171 -4.66 -27.69 -1.85
CA ALA A 171 -4.22 -28.56 -0.76
C ALA A 171 -4.99 -28.33 0.56
N LEU A 172 -5.44 -27.09 0.82
CA LEU A 172 -6.25 -26.74 1.99
C LEU A 172 -7.76 -27.01 1.80
N GLY A 173 -8.19 -27.48 0.63
CA GLY A 173 -9.61 -27.70 0.33
C GLY A 173 -10.42 -26.40 0.27
N ILE A 174 -9.76 -25.26 0.02
CA ILE A 174 -10.44 -23.97 -0.15
C ILE A 174 -10.91 -23.92 -1.61
N ALA A 175 -12.22 -24.08 -1.82
CA ALA A 175 -12.86 -23.85 -3.11
C ALA A 175 -12.86 -22.34 -3.40
N SER A 176 -11.75 -21.85 -3.97
CA SER A 176 -11.60 -20.45 -4.32
C SER A 176 -11.79 -20.27 -5.83
N PRO A 177 -12.67 -19.36 -6.29
CA PRO A 177 -12.53 -18.76 -7.60
C PRO A 177 -11.31 -17.83 -7.52
N VAL A 178 -10.13 -18.34 -7.88
CA VAL A 178 -9.01 -17.45 -8.22
C VAL A 178 -9.37 -16.90 -9.59
N THR A 179 -10.01 -15.73 -9.65
CA THR A 179 -10.29 -15.05 -10.92
C THR A 179 -9.06 -14.27 -11.36
N PHE A 180 -8.66 -14.50 -12.61
CA PHE A 180 -7.45 -13.95 -13.22
C PHE A 180 -7.82 -12.71 -14.06
N GLY A 181 -6.88 -11.76 -14.18
CA GLY A 181 -7.05 -10.53 -14.97
C GLY A 181 -7.40 -10.76 -16.45
N GLU A 182 -7.94 -9.71 -17.07
CA GLU A 182 -8.38 -9.46 -18.47
C GLU A 182 -9.07 -10.57 -19.29
N LYS A 183 -8.67 -11.85 -19.20
CA LYS A 183 -9.32 -12.95 -19.90
C LYS A 183 -10.48 -13.48 -19.09
N GLU A 184 -11.67 -13.24 -19.63
CA GLU A 184 -12.91 -13.96 -19.34
C GLU A 184 -13.16 -14.15 -17.84
N VAL A 185 -13.88 -13.17 -17.27
CA VAL A 185 -14.92 -13.50 -16.28
C VAL A 185 -16.00 -14.31 -17.03
N GLU A 186 -15.63 -15.49 -17.52
CA GLU A 186 -16.60 -16.49 -17.96
C GLU A 186 -17.41 -16.85 -16.72
N GLU A 187 -18.72 -16.66 -16.83
CA GLU A 187 -19.79 -16.87 -15.85
C GLU A 187 -19.40 -17.75 -14.65
N TYR A 188 -18.72 -17.17 -13.67
CA TYR A 188 -18.49 -17.84 -12.40
C TYR A 188 -19.58 -17.39 -11.44
N GLU A 189 -20.52 -18.29 -11.15
CA GLU A 189 -21.47 -18.09 -10.07
C GLU A 189 -20.66 -17.94 -8.77
N PHE A 190 -20.67 -16.74 -8.20
CA PHE A 190 -19.92 -16.44 -6.98
C PHE A 190 -20.50 -17.24 -5.80
N GLY A 191 -20.01 -18.46 -5.63
CA GLY A 191 -20.36 -19.38 -4.55
C GLY A 191 -19.75 -18.99 -3.21
N GLY A 192 -20.07 -17.80 -2.69
CA GLY A 192 -20.01 -17.40 -1.27
C GLY A 192 -18.69 -17.47 -0.48
N ASN A 193 -17.62 -18.15 -0.93
CA ASN A 193 -16.41 -18.43 -0.16
C ASN A 193 -15.11 -18.15 -0.96
N GLY A 194 -15.08 -17.08 -1.76
CA GLY A 194 -14.00 -16.84 -2.71
C GLY A 194 -12.90 -15.89 -2.24
N ILE A 195 -11.64 -16.31 -2.42
CA ILE A 195 -10.47 -15.41 -2.40
C ILE A 195 -10.41 -14.74 -3.76
N LEU A 196 -10.45 -13.41 -3.82
CA LEU A 196 -10.29 -12.64 -5.05
C LEU A 196 -8.86 -12.07 -5.11
N ILE A 197 -8.05 -12.51 -6.07
CA ILE A 197 -6.71 -11.95 -6.31
C ILE A 197 -6.80 -11.03 -7.53
N VAL A 198 -6.66 -9.73 -7.33
CA VAL A 198 -6.97 -8.74 -8.37
C VAL A 198 -6.15 -7.47 -8.20
N THR A 199 -6.01 -6.68 -9.26
CA THR A 199 -5.43 -5.34 -9.17
C THR A 199 -6.41 -4.36 -8.52
N VAL A 200 -5.87 -3.31 -7.89
CA VAL A 200 -6.70 -2.29 -7.20
C VAL A 200 -7.68 -1.60 -8.16
N GLU A 201 -7.21 -1.24 -9.35
CA GLU A 201 -8.02 -0.56 -10.37
C GLU A 201 -9.13 -1.47 -10.89
N ARG A 202 -8.81 -2.74 -11.17
CA ARG A 202 -9.80 -3.70 -11.66
C ARG A 202 -10.88 -3.98 -10.62
N LEU A 203 -10.51 -4.12 -9.34
CA LEU A 203 -11.47 -4.24 -8.25
C LEU A 203 -12.42 -3.03 -8.20
N ALA A 204 -11.90 -1.81 -8.35
CA ALA A 204 -12.71 -0.60 -8.34
C ALA A 204 -13.73 -0.59 -9.50
N GLN A 205 -13.33 -1.05 -10.68
CA GLN A 205 -14.23 -1.23 -11.82
C GLN A 205 -15.33 -2.27 -11.55
N ILE A 206 -14.95 -3.44 -11.02
CA ILE A 206 -15.90 -4.51 -10.65
C ILE A 206 -16.91 -3.97 -9.63
N TYR A 207 -16.43 -3.25 -8.61
CA TYR A 207 -17.29 -2.64 -7.60
C TYR A 207 -18.29 -1.64 -8.20
N LEU A 208 -17.87 -0.80 -9.15
CA LEU A 208 -18.76 0.12 -9.85
C LEU A 208 -19.80 -0.62 -10.71
N GLN A 209 -19.39 -1.69 -11.40
CA GLN A 209 -20.30 -2.55 -12.16
C GLN A 209 -21.34 -3.23 -11.27
N ASP A 210 -20.91 -3.80 -10.13
CA ASP A 210 -21.81 -4.39 -9.14
C ASP A 210 -22.80 -3.36 -8.60
N LYS A 211 -22.36 -2.13 -8.33
CA LYS A 211 -23.24 -1.03 -7.90
C LYS A 211 -24.23 -0.63 -8.98
N TRP A 212 -23.85 -0.67 -10.25
CA TRP A 212 -24.77 -0.48 -11.36
C TRP A 212 -25.85 -1.57 -11.38
N VAL A 213 -25.46 -2.84 -11.27
CA VAL A 213 -26.38 -4.00 -11.26
C VAL A 213 -27.36 -3.90 -10.10
N LEU A 214 -26.90 -3.49 -8.92
CA LEU A 214 -27.74 -3.32 -7.73
C LEU A 214 -28.72 -2.13 -7.85
N GLY A 215 -28.37 -1.09 -8.63
CA GLY A 215 -29.15 0.12 -8.83
C GLY A 215 -29.32 0.99 -7.57
N ASP A 216 -29.92 2.18 -7.74
CA ASP A 216 -30.08 3.20 -6.67
C ASP A 216 -31.13 2.85 -5.59
N LYS A 217 -31.88 1.77 -5.76
CA LYS A 217 -33.08 1.50 -4.97
C LYS A 217 -32.97 0.19 -4.21
N ARG A 218 -32.59 0.30 -2.92
CA ARG A 218 -33.26 -0.31 -1.75
C ARG A 218 -32.29 -0.32 -0.56
N GLY A 219 -32.76 0.16 0.60
CA GLY A 219 -32.02 0.01 1.86
C GLY A 219 -31.71 -1.47 2.18
N ARG A 220 -30.83 -1.69 3.17
CA ARG A 220 -30.32 -3.02 3.60
C ARG A 220 -31.38 -4.15 3.63
N LEU A 221 -32.61 -3.83 4.02
CA LEU A 221 -33.76 -4.75 4.05
C LEU A 221 -34.24 -5.20 2.67
N GLY A 222 -34.33 -4.30 1.69
CA GLY A 222 -34.79 -4.65 0.35
C GLY A 222 -33.79 -5.51 -0.42
N LEU A 223 -32.49 -5.33 -0.15
CA LEU A 223 -31.42 -6.19 -0.65
C LEU A 223 -31.48 -7.59 -0.04
N LEU A 224 -31.75 -7.71 1.27
CA LEU A 224 -31.92 -9.00 1.95
C LEU A 224 -33.17 -9.75 1.43
N LEU A 225 -34.27 -9.03 1.18
CA LEU A 225 -35.49 -9.60 0.61
C LEU A 225 -35.27 -10.10 -0.83
N GLN A 226 -34.51 -9.38 -1.65
CA GLN A 226 -34.12 -9.85 -2.99
C GLN A 226 -33.23 -11.08 -2.96
N LYS A 227 -32.33 -11.20 -1.98
CA LYS A 227 -31.48 -12.40 -1.81
C LYS A 227 -32.31 -13.65 -1.48
N LEU A 228 -33.43 -13.48 -0.78
CA LEU A 228 -34.38 -14.57 -0.48
C LEU A 228 -35.29 -14.92 -1.66
N GLY A 229 -35.43 -14.03 -2.66
CA GLY A 229 -36.37 -14.14 -3.78
C GLY A 229 -36.03 -15.15 -4.89
N GLY A 230 -34.94 -15.93 -4.77
CA GLY A 230 -34.59 -16.99 -5.72
C GLY A 230 -33.94 -16.51 -7.04
N LYS A 231 -33.81 -17.44 -8.01
CA LYS A 231 -32.91 -17.43 -9.20
C LYS A 231 -32.96 -16.22 -10.16
N ALA A 232 -33.88 -15.27 -9.99
CA ALA A 232 -33.95 -14.02 -10.77
C ALA A 232 -33.48 -12.78 -9.97
N SER A 233 -32.65 -13.01 -8.95
CA SER A 233 -32.13 -11.96 -8.07
C SER A 233 -30.96 -11.24 -8.75
N PRO A 234 -30.86 -9.89 -8.71
CA PRO A 234 -29.68 -9.15 -9.19
C PRO A 234 -28.36 -9.65 -8.58
N PHE A 235 -28.45 -10.34 -7.44
CA PHE A 235 -27.34 -10.99 -6.76
C PHE A 235 -26.66 -12.11 -7.56
N SER A 236 -27.33 -12.75 -8.51
CA SER A 236 -26.70 -13.76 -9.39
C SER A 236 -25.84 -13.12 -10.49
N GLN A 237 -26.00 -11.82 -10.73
CA GLN A 237 -25.22 -11.05 -11.70
C GLN A 237 -24.03 -10.33 -11.06
N LEU A 238 -23.86 -10.42 -9.74
CA LEU A 238 -22.75 -9.80 -9.03
C LEU A 238 -21.47 -10.60 -9.23
N GLN A 239 -20.38 -9.88 -9.44
CA GLN A 239 -19.08 -10.47 -9.67
C GLN A 239 -18.28 -10.67 -8.37
N MET A 240 -18.68 -10.04 -7.26
CA MET A 240 -17.99 -10.15 -5.97
C MET A 240 -18.96 -10.11 -4.76
N PRO A 241 -18.55 -10.62 -3.59
CA PRO A 241 -19.43 -10.83 -2.44
C PRO A 241 -19.48 -9.61 -1.51
N GLY A 242 -19.06 -8.44 -1.97
CA GLY A 242 -18.91 -7.20 -1.20
C GLY A 242 -17.50 -6.95 -0.66
N LEU A 243 -17.33 -5.82 0.04
CA LEU A 243 -16.05 -5.29 0.53
C LEU A 243 -15.79 -5.68 2.00
N CYS A 244 -15.54 -6.98 2.23
CA CYS A 244 -15.31 -7.53 3.58
C CYS A 244 -13.90 -7.23 4.10
N PHE A 245 -12.87 -7.84 3.49
CA PHE A 245 -11.49 -7.76 3.97
C PHE A 245 -10.53 -7.56 2.79
N ALA A 246 -9.77 -6.46 2.78
CA ALA A 246 -8.69 -6.23 1.84
C ALA A 246 -7.33 -6.53 2.48
N LEU A 247 -6.53 -7.35 1.80
CA LEU A 247 -5.09 -7.49 2.04
C LEU A 247 -4.37 -6.81 0.88
N ILE A 248 -3.67 -5.72 1.15
CA ILE A 248 -3.13 -4.81 0.14
C ILE A 248 -1.61 -4.90 0.14
N GLU A 249 -1.03 -5.21 -1.01
CA GLU A 249 0.41 -5.06 -1.22
C GLU A 249 0.79 -3.58 -1.31
N ASN A 250 1.85 -3.20 -0.61
CA ASN A 250 2.35 -1.81 -0.65
C ASN A 250 1.23 -0.81 -0.30
N LEU A 251 0.54 -1.07 0.81
CA LEU A 251 -0.70 -0.42 1.22
C LEU A 251 -0.57 1.10 1.30
N ASP A 252 0.58 1.60 1.71
CA ASP A 252 0.89 3.03 1.77
C ASP A 252 0.96 3.70 0.39
N PHE A 253 1.27 2.98 -0.69
CA PHE A 253 1.11 3.51 -2.05
C PHE A 253 -0.35 3.82 -2.37
N TRP A 254 -1.21 2.80 -2.22
CA TRP A 254 -2.61 2.87 -2.64
C TRP A 254 -3.45 3.78 -1.74
N LEU A 255 -3.23 3.71 -0.43
CA LEU A 255 -4.00 4.49 0.54
C LEU A 255 -3.44 5.90 0.79
N MET A 256 -2.32 6.29 0.19
CA MET A 256 -1.79 7.65 0.39
C MET A 256 -1.49 8.33 -0.93
N GLU A 257 -0.65 7.73 -1.76
CA GLU A 257 -0.17 8.34 -3.00
C GLU A 257 -1.22 8.31 -4.10
N LYS A 258 -1.89 7.16 -4.26
CA LYS A 258 -2.97 6.94 -5.22
C LYS A 258 -4.37 7.13 -4.63
N ALA A 259 -4.48 7.56 -3.38
CA ALA A 259 -5.77 7.67 -2.68
C ALA A 259 -6.81 8.51 -3.45
N PHE A 260 -6.36 9.56 -4.15
CA PHE A 260 -7.25 10.47 -4.88
C PHE A 260 -7.30 10.19 -6.39
N SER A 261 -6.66 9.11 -6.84
CA SER A 261 -6.84 8.63 -8.20
C SER A 261 -8.29 8.20 -8.39
N ILE A 262 -8.88 8.68 -9.48
CA ILE A 262 -10.26 8.41 -9.85
C ILE A 262 -10.25 7.17 -10.75
N VAL A 263 -11.10 6.21 -10.42
CA VAL A 263 -11.43 5.09 -11.29
C VAL A 263 -12.86 5.29 -11.78
N ASP A 264 -13.08 5.11 -13.08
CA ASP A 264 -14.37 5.26 -13.72
C ASP A 264 -14.71 4.04 -14.60
N VAL A 265 -16.01 3.86 -14.83
CA VAL A 265 -16.56 2.85 -15.74
C VAL A 265 -17.46 3.55 -16.75
N GLU A 266 -17.29 3.20 -18.04
CA GLU A 266 -18.04 3.70 -19.21
C GLU A 266 -18.36 5.22 -19.24
N LYS A 267 -17.58 5.97 -20.04
CA LYS A 267 -17.84 7.39 -20.39
C LYS A 267 -18.19 8.30 -19.19
N GLY A 268 -17.56 8.08 -18.03
CA GLY A 268 -17.67 8.98 -16.87
C GLY A 268 -19.03 8.98 -16.15
N LYS A 269 -19.90 7.99 -16.38
CA LYS A 269 -21.21 7.94 -15.70
C LYS A 269 -21.10 7.63 -14.21
N GLN A 270 -20.13 6.80 -13.83
CA GLN A 270 -19.86 6.47 -12.44
C GLN A 270 -18.36 6.53 -12.18
N GLN A 271 -17.99 7.18 -11.08
CA GLN A 271 -16.60 7.41 -10.70
C GLN A 271 -16.44 7.25 -9.20
N ILE A 272 -15.33 6.67 -8.78
CA ILE A 272 -14.96 6.51 -7.38
C ILE A 272 -13.49 6.86 -7.20
N THR A 273 -13.15 7.55 -6.11
CA THR A 273 -11.74 7.68 -5.72
C THR A 273 -11.32 6.44 -4.95
N LEU A 274 -10.05 6.04 -5.05
CA LEU A 274 -9.55 4.91 -4.28
C LEU A 274 -9.75 5.11 -2.77
N TYR A 275 -9.63 6.34 -2.27
CA TYR A 275 -9.97 6.71 -0.90
C TYR A 275 -11.38 6.25 -0.53
N GLU A 276 -12.36 6.63 -1.34
CA GLU A 276 -13.76 6.33 -1.08
C GLU A 276 -14.04 4.82 -1.15
N LEU A 277 -13.40 4.12 -2.09
CA LEU A 277 -13.47 2.65 -2.18
C LEU A 277 -12.94 1.99 -0.91
N PHE A 278 -11.74 2.38 -0.45
CA PHE A 278 -11.11 1.76 0.71
C PHE A 278 -11.77 2.13 2.04
N CYS A 279 -12.43 3.29 2.14
CA CYS A 279 -13.29 3.60 3.28
C CYS A 279 -14.55 2.72 3.33
N ARG A 280 -14.94 2.08 2.22
CA ARG A 280 -16.08 1.16 2.18
C ARG A 280 -15.75 -0.27 2.60
N TYR A 281 -14.48 -0.62 2.70
CA TYR A 281 -14.10 -1.89 3.29
C TYR A 281 -14.42 -1.92 4.77
N GLN A 282 -14.91 -3.06 5.24
CA GLN A 282 -15.04 -3.27 6.68
C GLN A 282 -13.67 -3.33 7.35
N ARG A 283 -12.69 -3.94 6.68
CA ARG A 283 -11.30 -4.01 7.11
C ARG A 283 -10.30 -3.97 5.96
N CYS A 284 -9.21 -3.25 6.20
CA CYS A 284 -8.01 -3.28 5.38
C CYS A 284 -6.81 -3.68 6.24
N ALA A 285 -5.89 -4.43 5.66
CA ALA A 285 -4.59 -4.76 6.21
C ALA A 285 -3.62 -4.94 5.04
N GLY A 286 -2.33 -5.10 5.30
CA GLY A 286 -1.39 -5.30 4.21
C GLY A 286 0.05 -5.05 4.58
N SER A 287 0.90 -5.00 3.57
CA SER A 287 2.31 -4.67 3.72
C SER A 287 2.55 -3.16 3.59
N LEU A 288 3.57 -2.66 4.30
CA LEU A 288 4.05 -1.29 4.22
C LEU A 288 5.51 -1.27 3.81
N LEU A 289 5.89 -0.25 3.03
CA LEU A 289 7.30 -0.01 2.73
C LEU A 289 7.98 0.85 3.80
N GLY A 290 7.24 1.78 4.43
CA GLY A 290 7.74 2.66 5.48
C GLY A 290 6.65 3.10 6.45
N SER A 291 7.02 3.45 7.69
CA SER A 291 6.06 3.45 8.80
C SER A 291 5.98 4.75 9.62
N ALA A 292 7.02 5.54 9.79
CA ALA A 292 7.05 6.47 10.94
C ALA A 292 6.15 7.71 10.80
N SER A 293 5.83 8.17 9.59
CA SER A 293 5.13 9.44 9.35
C SER A 293 3.64 9.29 8.99
N LEU A 294 3.17 8.07 8.73
CA LEU A 294 1.87 7.82 8.10
C LEU A 294 0.78 7.35 9.09
N ASN A 295 1.15 7.10 10.36
CA ASN A 295 0.29 6.52 11.39
C ASN A 295 -1.05 7.23 11.58
N THR A 296 -1.01 8.55 11.70
CA THR A 296 -2.21 9.32 11.98
C THR A 296 -3.18 9.28 10.81
N VAL A 297 -2.68 9.36 9.57
CA VAL A 297 -3.53 9.40 8.37
C VAL A 297 -4.17 8.04 8.12
N LEU A 298 -3.38 6.96 8.16
CA LEU A 298 -3.88 5.60 7.95
C LEU A 298 -4.93 5.22 8.99
N TRP A 299 -4.70 5.55 10.25
CA TRP A 299 -5.65 5.24 11.32
C TRP A 299 -6.90 6.11 11.27
N GLU A 300 -6.77 7.43 11.05
CA GLU A 300 -7.92 8.33 11.02
C GLU A 300 -8.85 8.08 9.82
N ASN A 301 -8.29 7.79 8.64
CA ASN A 301 -9.08 7.63 7.41
C ASN A 301 -9.53 6.19 7.16
N TYR A 302 -8.67 5.21 7.45
CA TYR A 302 -8.90 3.83 7.04
C TYR A 302 -9.00 2.86 8.22
N GLN A 303 -8.82 3.34 9.46
CA GLN A 303 -8.72 2.49 10.67
C GLN A 303 -7.62 1.42 10.55
N VAL A 304 -6.59 1.69 9.75
CA VAL A 304 -5.46 0.79 9.51
C VAL A 304 -4.30 1.15 10.43
N ALA A 305 -3.80 0.15 11.12
CA ALA A 305 -2.76 0.25 12.13
C ALA A 305 -1.37 -0.08 11.55
N PRO A 306 -0.48 0.90 11.28
CA PRO A 306 0.89 0.59 10.88
C PRO A 306 1.72 0.02 12.04
N VAL A 307 2.45 -1.07 11.79
CA VAL A 307 3.31 -1.75 12.75
C VAL A 307 4.69 -2.02 12.16
N VAL A 308 5.71 -1.61 12.90
CA VAL A 308 7.13 -1.82 12.57
C VAL A 308 7.62 -3.10 13.21
N LEU A 309 8.06 -4.07 12.42
CA LEU A 309 8.47 -5.39 12.92
C LEU A 309 9.87 -5.39 13.56
N SER A 310 10.81 -4.60 13.02
CA SER A 310 12.16 -4.52 13.55
C SER A 310 12.88 -3.27 13.07
N ARG A 311 13.33 -2.42 14.00
CA ARG A 311 14.48 -1.54 13.74
C ARG A 311 15.71 -2.33 14.16
N LYS A 312 16.34 -3.06 13.22
CA LYS A 312 17.76 -3.36 13.45
C LYS A 312 18.44 -2.00 13.53
N ASN A 313 18.96 -1.64 14.70
CA ASN A 313 19.78 -0.45 14.89
C ASN A 313 21.06 -0.61 14.07
N THR A 314 20.99 -0.34 12.77
CA THR A 314 22.18 -0.12 11.96
C THR A 314 22.60 1.32 12.17
N VAL A 315 23.29 1.51 13.28
CA VAL A 315 24.23 2.61 13.41
C VAL A 315 25.19 2.53 12.22
N GLY A 316 25.07 3.46 11.27
CA GLY A 316 26.23 3.94 10.53
C GLY A 316 26.59 3.31 9.20
N LYS A 317 25.66 2.79 8.38
CA LYS A 317 25.97 2.72 6.94
C LYS A 317 25.73 4.08 6.30
N ARG A 318 26.81 4.85 6.23
CA ARG A 318 26.82 6.16 5.58
C ARG A 318 26.61 5.97 4.08
N SER A 319 25.48 6.44 3.55
CA SER A 319 25.39 6.76 2.13
C SER A 319 26.49 7.76 1.78
N ARG A 320 27.24 7.50 0.71
CA ARG A 320 28.15 8.50 0.16
C ARG A 320 27.32 9.44 -0.70
N VAL A 321 27.24 10.69 -0.27
CA VAL A 321 26.52 11.73 -0.98
C VAL A 321 27.54 12.50 -1.81
N ASP A 322 27.39 12.43 -3.12
CA ASP A 322 28.17 13.19 -4.09
C ASP A 322 27.31 14.36 -4.58
N PHE A 323 27.88 15.55 -4.57
CA PHE A 323 27.17 16.80 -4.80
C PHE A 323 27.80 17.59 -5.93
N PHE A 324 26.96 18.17 -6.79
CA PHE A 324 27.36 18.87 -8.00
C PHE A 324 26.69 20.24 -8.07
N GLN A 325 27.34 21.19 -8.73
CA GLN A 325 26.77 22.53 -8.91
C GLN A 325 25.72 22.54 -10.03
N THR A 326 25.99 21.83 -11.12
CA THR A 326 25.11 21.77 -12.30
C THR A 326 24.62 20.36 -12.59
N LEU A 327 23.47 20.26 -13.27
CA LEU A 327 22.95 18.97 -13.75
C LEU A 327 23.95 18.27 -14.69
N GLU A 328 24.64 19.00 -15.55
CA GLU A 328 25.65 18.43 -16.45
C GLU A 328 26.78 17.73 -15.69
N GLN A 329 27.31 18.37 -14.63
CA GLN A 329 28.36 17.77 -13.81
C GLN A 329 27.86 16.50 -13.12
N LYS A 330 26.62 16.51 -12.62
CA LYS A 330 25.97 15.35 -12.02
C LYS A 330 25.91 14.18 -13.01
N TRP A 331 25.39 14.41 -14.20
CA TRP A 331 25.22 13.36 -15.22
C TRP A 331 26.54 12.85 -15.77
N ARG A 332 27.56 13.71 -15.95
CA ARG A 332 28.93 13.26 -16.30
C ARG A 332 29.50 12.32 -15.23
N ALA A 333 29.34 12.64 -13.95
CA ALA A 333 29.82 11.78 -12.87
C ALA A 333 29.05 10.44 -12.77
N ILE A 334 27.75 10.45 -13.06
CA ILE A 334 26.96 9.21 -13.17
C ILE A 334 27.47 8.36 -14.34
N ALA A 335 27.67 8.96 -15.52
CA ALA A 335 28.21 8.27 -16.70
C ALA A 335 29.56 7.60 -16.42
N GLU A 336 30.51 8.35 -15.87
CA GLU A 336 31.84 7.84 -15.51
C GLU A 336 31.74 6.64 -14.54
N ARG A 337 30.82 6.72 -13.57
CA ARG A 337 30.63 5.64 -12.61
C ARG A 337 30.02 4.40 -13.25
N LEU A 338 29.05 4.56 -14.15
CA LEU A 338 28.43 3.46 -14.88
C LEU A 338 29.43 2.75 -15.79
N VAL A 339 30.27 3.50 -16.50
CA VAL A 339 31.35 2.94 -17.34
C VAL A 339 32.35 2.16 -16.48
N SER A 340 32.80 2.74 -15.37
CA SER A 340 33.71 2.07 -14.43
C SER A 340 33.11 0.79 -13.86
N ALA A 341 31.83 0.80 -13.48
CA ALA A 341 31.15 -0.36 -12.94
C ALA A 341 31.02 -1.48 -14.00
N SER A 342 30.61 -1.11 -15.22
CA SER A 342 30.52 -2.02 -16.37
C SER A 342 31.86 -2.71 -16.67
N GLN A 343 32.97 -1.96 -16.70
CA GLN A 343 34.32 -2.51 -16.92
C GLN A 343 34.76 -3.48 -15.82
N SER A 344 34.38 -3.21 -14.57
CA SER A 344 34.69 -4.08 -13.43
C SER A 344 33.76 -5.30 -13.30
N GLY A 345 32.70 -5.38 -14.11
CA GLY A 345 31.66 -6.40 -13.98
C GLY A 345 30.78 -6.25 -12.73
N GLU A 346 30.81 -5.08 -12.07
CA GLU A 346 30.03 -4.79 -10.87
C GLU A 346 28.56 -4.56 -11.26
N LYS A 347 27.66 -5.38 -10.72
CA LYS A 347 26.22 -5.22 -10.93
C LYS A 347 25.75 -3.91 -10.30
N THR A 348 25.12 -3.07 -11.11
CA THR A 348 24.73 -1.70 -10.72
C THR A 348 23.24 -1.48 -10.97
N CYS A 349 22.56 -0.93 -9.97
CA CYS A 349 21.19 -0.48 -10.08
C CYS A 349 21.14 1.04 -9.91
N LEU A 350 20.50 1.73 -10.85
CA LEU A 350 20.26 3.15 -10.79
C LEU A 350 18.77 3.43 -10.60
N ILE A 351 18.45 4.27 -9.62
CA ILE A 351 17.10 4.75 -9.33
C ILE A 351 16.93 6.15 -9.93
N VAL A 352 15.89 6.30 -10.74
CA VAL A 352 15.46 7.55 -11.37
C VAL A 352 13.98 7.76 -11.08
N THR A 353 13.61 8.94 -10.61
CA THR A 353 12.21 9.26 -10.22
C THR A 353 11.51 10.11 -11.26
N SER A 354 12.25 10.91 -12.04
CA SER A 354 11.69 11.83 -13.04
C SER A 354 11.72 11.24 -14.45
N SER A 355 10.66 11.49 -15.24
CA SER A 355 10.63 11.18 -16.68
C SER A 355 11.76 11.86 -17.45
N GLU A 356 12.10 13.11 -17.09
CA GLU A 356 13.18 13.86 -17.75
C GLU A 356 14.54 13.22 -17.48
N SER A 357 14.77 12.81 -16.23
CA SER A 357 16.01 12.13 -15.84
C SER A 357 16.12 10.75 -16.49
N LEU A 358 14.99 10.10 -16.78
CA LEU A 358 14.94 8.84 -17.51
C LEU A 358 15.31 9.02 -18.98
N GLU A 359 14.80 10.07 -19.62
CA GLU A 359 15.15 10.42 -21.01
C GLU A 359 16.63 10.79 -21.13
N GLN A 360 17.13 11.61 -20.22
CA GLN A 360 18.57 11.97 -20.15
C GLN A 360 19.45 10.74 -20.00
N LEU A 361 19.06 9.81 -19.13
CA LEU A 361 19.77 8.56 -18.98
C LEU A 361 19.74 7.71 -20.26
N SER A 362 18.58 7.60 -20.90
CA SER A 362 18.41 6.79 -22.10
C SER A 362 19.40 7.26 -23.19
N LEU A 363 19.44 8.57 -23.45
CA LEU A 363 20.38 9.19 -24.37
C LEU A 363 21.84 8.92 -23.98
N MET A 364 22.19 9.18 -22.72
CA MET A 364 23.54 8.96 -22.19
C MET A 364 24.00 7.50 -22.34
N THR A 365 23.12 6.54 -22.09
CA THR A 365 23.48 5.11 -22.18
C THR A 365 23.61 4.61 -23.62
N LEU A 366 22.83 5.17 -24.54
CA LEU A 366 22.96 4.94 -25.99
C LEU A 366 24.31 5.46 -26.50
N ASP A 367 24.69 6.69 -26.12
CA ASP A 367 25.97 7.30 -26.53
C ASP A 367 27.19 6.52 -26.01
N LEU A 368 27.07 5.92 -24.82
CA LEU A 368 28.13 5.13 -24.19
C LEU A 368 28.13 3.65 -24.62
N GLY A 369 27.12 3.20 -25.39
CA GLY A 369 27.00 1.81 -25.82
C GLY A 369 26.84 0.81 -24.66
N LEU A 370 26.28 1.24 -23.52
CA LEU A 370 26.10 0.37 -22.35
C LEU A 370 24.84 -0.49 -22.52
N PRO A 371 24.92 -1.82 -22.33
CA PRO A 371 23.73 -2.68 -22.34
C PRO A 371 22.92 -2.43 -21.06
N VAL A 372 21.84 -1.64 -21.18
CA VAL A 372 20.98 -1.26 -20.05
C VAL A 372 19.68 -2.02 -20.10
N VAL A 373 19.32 -2.63 -18.96
CA VAL A 373 17.98 -3.18 -18.75
C VAL A 373 17.16 -2.11 -18.03
N MET A 374 16.26 -1.49 -18.78
CA MET A 374 15.31 -0.52 -18.25
C MET A 374 14.13 -1.29 -17.65
N VAL A 375 13.98 -1.24 -16.34
CA VAL A 375 12.82 -1.79 -15.64
C VAL A 375 11.92 -0.62 -15.28
N LYS A 376 10.90 -0.44 -16.12
CA LYS A 376 9.83 0.53 -15.88
C LYS A 376 8.60 -0.27 -15.47
N ALA A 377 8.01 0.09 -14.34
CA ALA A 377 6.73 -0.39 -13.81
C ALA A 377 6.75 -1.54 -12.81
N MET A 378 5.66 -1.52 -12.02
CA MET A 378 5.10 -2.53 -11.13
C MET A 378 4.82 -3.89 -11.80
N GLN A 379 5.48 -4.26 -12.90
CA GLN A 379 5.11 -5.40 -13.72
C GLN A 379 5.99 -6.64 -13.56
N GLY A 380 5.45 -7.68 -12.89
CA GLY A 380 5.93 -9.06 -12.95
C GLY A 380 7.17 -9.42 -12.12
N GLU A 381 7.58 -10.69 -12.18
CA GLU A 381 8.84 -11.17 -11.61
C GLU A 381 10.02 -10.58 -12.39
N VAL A 382 10.46 -9.40 -11.98
CA VAL A 382 11.68 -8.74 -12.50
C VAL A 382 12.93 -9.55 -12.14
N ALA A 383 12.83 -10.61 -11.33
CA ALA A 383 13.97 -11.44 -10.90
C ALA A 383 14.82 -11.93 -12.09
N ASP A 384 14.19 -12.38 -13.17
CA ASP A 384 14.90 -12.84 -14.38
C ASP A 384 15.62 -11.68 -15.11
N GLU A 385 14.99 -10.51 -15.18
CA GLU A 385 15.59 -9.29 -15.75
C GLU A 385 16.76 -8.80 -14.88
N PHE A 386 16.59 -8.89 -13.56
CA PHE A 386 17.60 -8.59 -12.56
C PHE A 386 18.80 -9.56 -12.61
N GLU A 387 18.58 -10.84 -12.91
CA GLU A 387 19.66 -11.81 -13.04
C GLU A 387 20.50 -11.61 -14.30
N ARG A 388 19.85 -11.25 -15.43
CA ARG A 388 20.48 -11.07 -16.74
C ARG A 388 21.19 -9.71 -16.91
N GLY A 389 20.73 -8.66 -16.22
CA GLY A 389 21.27 -7.31 -16.33
C GLY A 389 22.51 -7.06 -15.45
N SER A 390 23.59 -6.54 -16.05
CA SER A 390 24.71 -5.95 -15.30
C SER A 390 24.42 -4.51 -14.87
N LEU A 391 23.68 -3.75 -15.69
CA LEU A 391 23.21 -2.40 -15.39
C LEU A 391 21.68 -2.32 -15.52
N ILE A 392 21.04 -1.92 -14.42
CA ILE A 392 19.59 -1.91 -14.30
C ILE A 392 19.12 -0.54 -13.87
N VAL A 393 18.11 -0.01 -14.56
CA VAL A 393 17.55 1.30 -14.26
C VAL A 393 16.10 1.14 -13.84
N LEU A 394 15.77 1.71 -12.68
CA LEU A 394 14.44 1.70 -12.10
C LEU A 394 13.78 3.07 -12.27
N GLY A 395 12.63 3.09 -12.95
CA GLY A 395 11.73 4.24 -13.01
C GLY A 395 10.53 4.08 -12.08
N GLU A 396 9.95 5.18 -11.61
CA GLU A 396 8.68 5.14 -10.87
C GLU A 396 7.51 4.64 -11.75
N PRO A 397 6.56 3.86 -11.19
CA PRO A 397 6.53 3.33 -9.82
C PRO A 397 7.51 2.17 -9.63
N PHE A 398 8.21 2.17 -8.50
CA PHE A 398 9.29 1.21 -8.23
C PHE A 398 8.78 -0.22 -7.93
N PRO A 399 9.37 -1.25 -8.56
CA PRO A 399 9.10 -2.66 -8.25
C PRO A 399 9.89 -3.09 -7.01
N TRP A 400 9.45 -2.63 -5.84
CA TRP A 400 10.13 -2.92 -4.56
C TRP A 400 10.22 -4.43 -4.28
N LEU A 401 9.15 -5.15 -4.64
CA LEU A 401 9.10 -6.59 -4.53
C LEU A 401 10.02 -7.23 -5.59
N GLY A 402 10.96 -8.07 -5.16
CA GLY A 402 12.00 -8.65 -6.03
C GLY A 402 13.30 -7.82 -6.06
N LEU A 403 13.22 -6.49 -6.07
CA LEU A 403 14.40 -5.62 -5.93
C LEU A 403 15.15 -5.88 -4.62
N GLU A 404 14.42 -6.01 -3.50
CA GLU A 404 15.04 -6.32 -2.20
C GLU A 404 15.84 -7.64 -2.23
N ALA A 405 15.25 -8.69 -2.79
CA ALA A 405 15.88 -10.00 -2.90
C ALA A 405 17.13 -9.94 -3.78
N TRP A 406 17.04 -9.23 -4.91
CA TRP A 406 18.19 -9.02 -5.78
C TRP A 406 19.30 -8.23 -5.07
N LEU A 407 19.00 -7.08 -4.47
CA LEU A 407 19.99 -6.24 -3.77
C LEU A 407 20.66 -6.96 -2.59
N ASN A 408 19.95 -7.87 -1.92
CA ASN A 408 20.49 -8.66 -0.81
C ASN A 408 21.50 -9.73 -1.27
N ASN A 409 21.33 -10.32 -2.44
CA ASN A 409 22.06 -11.52 -2.86
C ASN A 409 23.31 -11.24 -3.73
N SER A 410 23.52 -10.01 -4.18
CA SER A 410 24.31 -9.76 -5.40
C SER A 410 25.54 -8.87 -5.23
N GLY A 411 25.84 -8.35 -4.04
CA GLY A 411 26.98 -7.42 -3.85
C GLY A 411 26.89 -6.17 -4.73
N CYS A 412 25.66 -5.78 -5.09
CA CYS A 412 25.40 -4.70 -6.03
C CYS A 412 25.76 -3.31 -5.48
N GLN A 413 25.96 -2.39 -6.42
CA GLN A 413 25.94 -0.96 -6.14
C GLN A 413 24.56 -0.37 -6.48
N LEU A 414 24.03 0.42 -5.55
CA LEU A 414 22.83 1.22 -5.74
C LEU A 414 23.22 2.70 -5.91
N LEU A 415 22.82 3.27 -7.04
CA LEU A 415 23.01 4.67 -7.39
C LEU A 415 21.63 5.34 -7.42
N ILE A 416 21.50 6.53 -6.83
CA ILE A 416 20.25 7.31 -6.89
C ILE A 416 20.57 8.64 -7.54
N ALA A 417 19.97 8.88 -8.71
CA ALA A 417 20.25 10.05 -9.56
C ALA A 417 19.38 11.27 -9.23
N ASP A 418 18.19 11.02 -8.66
CA ASP A 418 17.19 12.04 -8.42
C ASP A 418 16.91 12.25 -6.93
N PHE A 419 16.51 13.47 -6.60
CA PHE A 419 15.98 13.79 -5.28
C PHE A 419 14.57 13.24 -5.13
N CYS A 420 14.45 12.05 -4.51
CA CYS A 420 13.15 11.42 -4.29
C CYS A 420 12.30 12.25 -3.31
N ASP A 421 11.11 12.65 -3.75
CA ASP A 421 10.15 13.42 -2.95
C ASP A 421 9.39 12.58 -1.92
N SER A 422 9.27 11.28 -2.16
CA SER A 422 8.52 10.36 -1.31
C SER A 422 9.33 9.94 -0.08
N LEU A 423 8.88 10.38 1.11
CA LEU A 423 9.49 9.99 2.40
C LEU A 423 9.42 8.47 2.63
N ARG A 424 8.38 7.81 2.11
CA ARG A 424 8.19 6.36 2.14
C ARG A 424 9.33 5.64 1.45
N VAL A 425 9.66 6.08 0.23
CA VAL A 425 10.73 5.50 -0.59
C VAL A 425 12.08 5.63 0.11
N LEU A 426 12.37 6.80 0.67
CA LEU A 426 13.60 7.03 1.44
C LEU A 426 13.72 6.09 2.64
N GLN A 427 12.67 5.97 3.47
CA GLN A 427 12.66 5.05 4.62
C GLN A 427 12.84 3.59 4.20
N HIS A 428 12.24 3.21 3.08
CA HIS A 428 12.38 1.88 2.54
C HIS A 428 13.81 1.58 2.06
N LEU A 429 14.43 2.53 1.36
CA LEU A 429 15.83 2.43 0.93
C LEU A 429 16.78 2.33 2.13
N GLU A 430 16.59 3.15 3.17
CA GLU A 430 17.34 3.05 4.42
C GLU A 430 17.22 1.65 5.06
N ARG A 431 16.04 1.03 4.98
CA ARG A 431 15.81 -0.34 5.46
C ARG A 431 16.55 -1.36 4.62
N ILE A 432 16.50 -1.28 3.30
CA ILE A 432 17.27 -2.18 2.42
C ILE A 432 18.76 -2.07 2.78
N MET A 433 19.28 -0.84 2.88
CA MET A 433 20.66 -0.60 3.31
C MET A 433 20.98 -1.21 4.67
N ALA A 434 20.04 -1.19 5.61
CA ALA A 434 20.20 -1.82 6.92
C ALA A 434 20.33 -3.35 6.84
N HIS A 435 19.58 -3.99 5.94
CA HIS A 435 19.52 -5.45 5.83
C HIS A 435 20.59 -6.05 4.91
N SER A 436 21.18 -5.28 3.99
CA SER A 436 22.18 -5.76 3.03
C SER A 436 23.62 -5.33 3.39
N PRO A 437 24.41 -6.10 4.19
CA PRO A 437 25.78 -5.75 4.60
C PRO A 437 26.74 -5.37 3.46
N GLY A 438 26.57 -5.93 2.26
CA GLY A 438 27.42 -5.66 1.08
C GLY A 438 26.95 -4.54 0.15
N LEU A 439 25.80 -3.89 0.41
CA LEU A 439 25.25 -2.90 -0.51
C LEU A 439 25.98 -1.55 -0.43
N SER A 440 26.57 -1.15 -1.54
CA SER A 440 27.22 0.15 -1.73
C SER A 440 26.17 1.15 -2.25
N VAL A 441 25.81 2.17 -1.45
CA VAL A 441 24.82 3.18 -1.85
C VAL A 441 25.47 4.55 -2.05
N LYS A 442 25.29 5.10 -3.25
CA LYS A 442 25.69 6.47 -3.60
C LYS A 442 24.48 7.30 -4.01
N LEU A 443 24.41 8.51 -3.47
CA LEU A 443 23.37 9.50 -3.80
C LEU A 443 24.02 10.64 -4.57
N PHE A 444 23.49 10.97 -5.75
CA PHE A 444 23.92 12.11 -6.56
C PHE A 444 22.92 13.24 -6.42
N PHE A 445 23.39 14.43 -6.04
CA PHE A 445 22.55 15.63 -5.95
C PHE A 445 23.17 16.79 -6.72
N SER A 446 22.32 17.61 -7.33
CA SER A 446 22.67 18.88 -7.96
C SER A 446 21.91 20.04 -7.30
N LEU A 447 22.51 21.24 -7.25
CA LEU A 447 21.76 22.46 -6.92
C LEU A 447 20.61 22.73 -7.91
N GLU A 448 20.76 22.27 -9.15
CA GLU A 448 19.77 22.45 -10.19
C GLU A 448 18.69 21.36 -10.20
N ASP A 449 18.71 20.42 -9.23
CA ASP A 449 17.63 19.43 -9.13
C ASP A 449 16.30 20.13 -8.81
N LYS A 450 15.29 19.87 -9.63
CA LYS A 450 13.93 20.46 -9.49
C LYS A 450 13.35 20.28 -8.09
N GLY A 451 13.57 19.12 -7.48
CA GLY A 451 13.10 18.83 -6.13
C GLY A 451 13.77 19.69 -5.04
N LEU A 452 14.96 20.24 -5.28
CA LEU A 452 15.64 21.19 -4.40
C LEU A 452 15.24 22.64 -4.71
N GLN A 453 15.06 23.00 -5.98
CA GLN A 453 14.66 24.34 -6.42
C GLN A 453 13.33 24.81 -5.81
N GLN A 454 12.39 23.89 -5.55
CA GLN A 454 11.12 24.20 -4.87
C GLN A 454 11.32 24.81 -3.47
N TYR A 455 12.51 24.67 -2.88
CA TYR A 455 12.86 25.18 -1.56
C TYR A 455 13.82 26.38 -1.60
N GLU A 456 14.02 27.00 -2.78
CA GLU A 456 14.87 28.18 -2.99
C GLU A 456 14.53 29.36 -2.08
N SER A 457 13.26 29.50 -1.68
CA SER A 457 12.82 30.55 -0.74
C SER A 457 13.44 30.48 0.66
N LEU A 458 14.21 29.43 0.98
CA LEU A 458 14.96 29.35 2.22
C LEU A 458 16.21 30.23 2.09
N SER A 459 16.36 31.23 2.97
CA SER A 459 17.57 32.08 3.04
C SER A 459 18.88 31.29 3.17
N VAL A 460 18.79 30.08 3.71
CA VAL A 460 19.91 29.13 3.84
C VAL A 460 20.30 28.55 2.47
N TYR A 461 19.36 28.38 1.54
CA TYR A 461 19.63 27.91 0.19
C TYR A 461 20.48 28.91 -0.60
N ASP A 462 20.07 30.18 -0.63
CA ASP A 462 20.81 31.24 -1.30
C ASP A 462 22.18 31.47 -0.69
N TRP A 463 22.29 31.44 0.64
CA TRP A 463 23.58 31.57 1.32
C TRP A 463 24.52 30.39 1.01
N ILE A 464 24.01 29.16 1.04
CA ILE A 464 24.82 27.97 0.72
C ILE A 464 25.18 27.93 -0.77
N ARG A 465 24.26 28.31 -1.66
CA ARG A 465 24.52 28.47 -3.09
C ARG A 465 25.62 29.50 -3.31
N GLN A 466 25.53 30.68 -2.70
CA GLN A 466 26.57 31.71 -2.80
C GLN A 466 27.92 31.20 -2.26
N VAL A 467 27.95 30.56 -1.09
CA VAL A 467 29.20 30.03 -0.48
C VAL A 467 29.83 28.90 -1.32
N LEU A 468 29.02 28.05 -1.96
CA LEU A 468 29.50 26.96 -2.81
C LEU A 468 29.92 27.44 -4.21
N VAL A 469 29.25 28.44 -4.77
CA VAL A 469 29.62 29.07 -6.06
C VAL A 469 30.89 29.92 -5.92
N TRP A 470 31.08 30.60 -4.78
CA TRP A 470 32.25 31.45 -4.56
C TRP A 470 33.57 30.69 -4.37
N ARG A 471 33.53 29.37 -4.12
CA ARG A 471 34.73 28.55 -3.94
C ARG A 471 34.53 27.17 -4.56
N GLU A 472 34.83 27.05 -5.85
CA GLU A 472 34.93 25.77 -6.58
C GLU A 472 35.82 24.72 -5.87
N THR A 473 36.72 25.17 -4.99
CA THR A 473 37.77 24.37 -4.34
C THR A 473 37.57 24.12 -2.85
N LEU A 474 36.36 24.29 -2.27
CA LEU A 474 36.12 23.87 -0.88
C LEU A 474 36.12 22.34 -0.74
N CYS A 475 37.33 21.79 -0.72
CA CYS A 475 37.64 20.41 -0.45
C CYS A 475 37.10 19.99 0.92
N GLY A 476 36.10 19.12 0.83
CA GLY A 476 35.93 18.05 1.79
C GLY A 476 34.90 18.36 2.86
N ARG A 477 35.30 18.89 4.01
CA ARG A 477 34.51 18.74 5.25
C ARG A 477 33.46 19.83 5.48
N LEU A 478 33.78 21.08 5.18
CA LEU A 478 32.92 22.24 5.41
C LEU A 478 31.76 22.28 4.42
N SER A 479 32.05 22.07 3.13
CA SER A 479 31.03 21.90 2.08
C SER A 479 30.10 20.71 2.40
N ARG A 480 30.65 19.54 2.76
CA ARG A 480 29.84 18.39 3.21
C ARG A 480 28.98 18.68 4.43
N TRP A 481 29.47 19.48 5.39
CA TRP A 481 28.70 19.84 6.58
C TRP A 481 27.55 20.80 6.26
N LEU A 482 27.83 21.83 5.47
CA LEU A 482 26.83 22.79 5.00
C LEU A 482 25.74 22.12 4.16
N LEU A 483 26.13 21.21 3.26
CA LEU A 483 25.20 20.43 2.45
C LEU A 483 24.32 19.51 3.29
N ARG A 484 24.87 18.87 4.32
CA ARG A 484 24.07 18.07 5.26
C ARG A 484 23.08 18.95 6.03
N ARG A 485 23.49 20.15 6.43
CA ARG A 485 22.58 21.12 7.06
C ARG A 485 21.46 21.55 6.11
N LEU A 486 21.76 21.77 4.83
CA LEU A 486 20.76 22.08 3.81
C LEU A 486 19.78 20.91 3.63
N LEU A 487 20.28 19.70 3.37
CA LEU A 487 19.45 18.51 3.17
C LEU A 487 18.56 18.22 4.38
N THR A 488 19.10 18.29 5.60
CA THR A 488 18.29 18.09 6.83
C THR A 488 17.22 19.17 7.01
N GLN A 489 17.48 20.42 6.64
CA GLN A 489 16.47 21.48 6.67
C GLN A 489 15.42 21.32 5.56
N VAL A 490 15.82 20.96 4.34
CA VAL A 490 14.90 20.66 3.23
C VAL A 490 14.01 19.48 3.62
N GLU A 491 14.57 18.40 4.15
CA GLU A 491 13.79 17.26 4.66
C GLU A 491 12.80 17.67 5.76
N ALA A 492 13.24 18.48 6.74
CA ALA A 492 12.37 18.94 7.81
C ALA A 492 11.24 19.85 7.28
N ARG A 493 11.53 20.72 6.32
CA ARG A 493 10.54 21.59 5.68
C ARG A 493 9.56 20.78 4.83
N ARG A 494 10.06 19.81 4.07
CA ARG A 494 9.28 18.84 3.29
C ARG A 494 8.30 18.09 4.19
N ARG A 495 8.76 17.52 5.31
CA ARG A 495 7.89 16.79 6.27
C ARG A 495 6.73 17.66 6.77
N ARG A 496 6.97 18.96 6.99
CA ARG A 496 5.93 19.91 7.40
C ARG A 496 4.95 20.22 6.26
N LEU A 497 5.47 20.60 5.10
CA LEU A 497 4.65 20.97 3.94
C LEU A 497 3.80 19.79 3.46
N HIS A 498 4.40 18.61 3.31
CA HIS A 498 3.68 17.40 2.94
C HIS A 498 2.60 17.07 3.99
N GLY A 499 2.91 17.22 5.29
CA GLY A 499 1.91 17.04 6.34
C GLY A 499 0.75 18.05 6.28
N GLU A 500 0.97 19.28 5.82
CA GLU A 500 -0.07 20.31 5.65
C GLU A 500 -0.90 20.09 4.38
N THR A 501 -0.26 19.87 3.24
CA THR A 501 -0.93 19.63 1.95
C THR A 501 -1.73 18.35 1.98
N SER A 502 -1.17 17.25 2.52
CA SER A 502 -1.92 16.02 2.73
C SER A 502 -3.14 16.29 3.60
N ARG A 503 -3.00 16.94 4.76
CA ARG A 503 -4.15 17.24 5.64
C ARG A 503 -5.26 17.99 4.92
N TRP A 504 -4.90 18.98 4.10
CA TRP A 504 -5.86 19.74 3.31
C TRP A 504 -6.55 18.89 2.25
N LEU A 505 -5.80 18.08 1.47
CA LEU A 505 -6.36 17.18 0.47
C LEU A 505 -7.32 16.15 1.09
N TRP A 506 -6.93 15.55 2.23
CA TRP A 506 -7.78 14.64 3.00
C TRP A 506 -9.05 15.30 3.51
N GLN A 507 -8.96 16.53 4.02
CA GLN A 507 -10.14 17.30 4.43
C GLN A 507 -11.06 17.60 3.25
N ARG A 508 -10.48 18.03 2.13
CA ARG A 508 -11.21 18.32 0.90
C ARG A 508 -11.96 17.10 0.38
N GLU A 509 -11.30 15.94 0.34
CA GLU A 509 -11.93 14.70 -0.12
C GLU A 509 -12.97 14.13 0.84
N ARG A 510 -12.76 14.29 2.16
CA ARG A 510 -13.82 14.03 3.14
C ARG A 510 -15.06 14.89 2.90
N MET A 511 -14.90 16.13 2.40
CA MET A 511 -16.03 16.99 2.03
C MET A 511 -16.65 16.61 0.68
N TYR A 512 -15.87 16.29 -0.35
CA TYR A 512 -16.41 15.92 -1.66
C TYR A 512 -17.12 14.56 -1.67
N SER A 513 -16.53 13.55 -1.02
CA SER A 513 -17.22 12.27 -0.80
C SER A 513 -18.53 12.44 -0.01
N PHE A 514 -18.64 13.48 0.82
CA PHE A 514 -19.89 13.85 1.49
C PHE A 514 -20.86 14.59 0.57
N SER A 515 -20.37 15.49 -0.30
CA SER A 515 -21.22 16.21 -1.26
C SER A 515 -21.82 15.28 -2.31
N ARG A 516 -21.05 14.29 -2.80
CA ARG A 516 -21.59 13.24 -3.70
C ARG A 516 -22.65 12.41 -2.98
N LYS A 517 -22.43 12.06 -1.71
CA LYS A 517 -23.47 11.43 -0.86
C LYS A 517 -24.69 12.32 -0.66
N SER A 518 -24.52 13.64 -0.58
CA SER A 518 -25.66 14.56 -0.48
C SER A 518 -26.37 14.74 -1.81
N ASP A 519 -25.69 14.78 -2.95
CA ASP A 519 -26.37 14.82 -4.26
C ASP A 519 -27.13 13.52 -4.54
N GLU A 520 -26.55 12.38 -4.18
CA GLU A 520 -27.27 11.12 -4.07
C GLU A 520 -28.51 11.30 -3.17
N ALA A 521 -28.36 11.82 -1.94
CA ALA A 521 -29.45 12.07 -0.98
C ALA A 521 -30.46 13.18 -1.37
N THR A 522 -30.09 14.16 -2.21
CA THR A 522 -30.94 15.30 -2.60
C THR A 522 -31.82 14.92 -3.79
N PHE A 523 -31.39 13.94 -4.59
CA PHE A 523 -32.29 13.22 -5.50
C PHE A 523 -33.37 12.40 -4.76
N PHE A 524 -33.20 12.06 -3.47
CA PHE A 524 -34.22 11.35 -2.68
C PHE A 524 -35.38 12.22 -2.19
N PHE A 525 -35.26 13.56 -2.16
CA PHE A 525 -36.30 14.43 -1.59
C PHE A 525 -37.24 15.07 -2.62
N ASN A 526 -37.02 14.89 -3.93
CA ASN A 526 -37.81 15.55 -4.97
C ASN A 526 -38.80 14.64 -5.72
N THR A 527 -39.11 13.44 -5.21
CA THR A 527 -40.10 12.55 -5.84
C THR A 527 -41.27 12.17 -4.93
N GLU A 528 -41.75 13.08 -4.08
CA GLU A 528 -43.09 12.99 -3.47
C GLU A 528 -43.67 14.39 -3.28
N SER A 529 -44.34 14.93 -4.32
CA SER A 529 -45.57 15.74 -4.21
C SER A 529 -45.90 16.37 -5.58
N THR A 530 -46.53 15.60 -6.47
CA THR A 530 -47.44 16.19 -7.45
C THR A 530 -48.78 16.40 -6.75
N GLU A 531 -49.07 17.60 -6.27
CA GLU A 531 -50.40 18.23 -6.29
C GLU A 531 -50.32 19.66 -5.75
N GLY A 532 -51.10 20.55 -6.37
CA GLY A 532 -50.80 21.97 -6.48
C GLY A 532 -51.00 22.83 -5.24
N HIS A 533 -50.20 23.90 -5.13
CA HIS A 533 -50.67 25.27 -4.94
C HIS A 533 -49.51 26.28 -5.11
N ARG A 534 -49.90 27.54 -5.38
CA ARG A 534 -49.07 28.69 -5.79
C ARG A 534 -47.97 29.05 -4.77
N GLY A 535 -46.88 29.69 -5.25
CA GLY A 535 -45.59 29.98 -4.57
C GLY A 535 -45.63 30.77 -3.24
N PRO A 536 -44.47 31.16 -2.64
CA PRO A 536 -43.40 31.90 -3.34
C PRO A 536 -41.92 31.54 -3.01
N GLN A 537 -41.04 32.02 -3.90
CA GLN A 537 -39.63 32.42 -3.73
C GLN A 537 -38.57 31.38 -3.29
N ARG A 538 -37.73 31.00 -4.27
CA ARG A 538 -36.35 30.52 -4.07
C ARG A 538 -35.55 31.56 -3.30
N ILE A 539 -35.12 31.24 -2.08
CA ILE A 539 -33.99 31.91 -1.44
C ILE A 539 -32.72 31.25 -1.97
N SER A 540 -32.07 31.92 -2.91
CA SER A 540 -30.72 31.60 -3.35
C SER A 540 -29.72 31.98 -2.25
N HIS A 541 -29.40 31.04 -1.35
CA HIS A 541 -28.18 31.15 -0.57
C HIS A 541 -27.00 30.67 -1.43
N SER A 542 -26.34 31.62 -2.11
CA SER A 542 -24.97 31.37 -2.54
C SER A 542 -24.10 31.14 -1.29
N PRO A 543 -23.17 30.18 -1.29
CA PRO A 543 -22.16 30.12 -0.25
C PRO A 543 -21.29 31.36 -0.39
N LYS A 544 -21.51 32.32 0.53
CA LYS A 544 -20.74 33.55 0.66
C LYS A 544 -19.24 33.24 0.63
N ASN A 545 -18.54 33.96 -0.23
CA ASN A 545 -17.10 34.19 -0.29
C ASN A 545 -16.36 33.89 1.03
N TRP A 546 -15.78 32.69 1.12
CA TRP A 546 -14.56 32.52 1.91
C TRP A 546 -13.44 32.97 0.98
N GLY A 547 -12.96 34.19 1.18
CA GLY A 547 -11.84 34.76 0.44
C GLY A 547 -10.58 33.93 0.65
N ILE A 548 -10.40 32.91 -0.17
CA ILE A 548 -9.16 32.16 -0.32
C ILE A 548 -8.37 32.89 -1.41
N ASN A 549 -7.16 33.30 -1.07
CA ASN A 549 -6.28 34.05 -1.94
C ASN A 549 -5.85 33.17 -3.13
N LEU A 550 -6.61 33.25 -4.23
CA LEU A 550 -6.47 32.44 -5.46
C LEU A 550 -5.08 32.59 -6.13
N ASN A 551 -4.35 33.67 -5.83
CA ASN A 551 -2.99 33.90 -6.36
C ASN A 551 -1.93 32.90 -5.89
N LYS A 552 -2.25 31.96 -4.99
CA LYS A 552 -1.35 30.83 -4.65
C LYS A 552 -1.58 29.57 -5.49
N MET A 553 -2.63 29.51 -6.32
CA MET A 553 -2.97 28.31 -7.10
C MET A 553 -2.22 28.19 -8.44
N ASP A 554 -1.82 29.31 -9.06
CA ASP A 554 -1.22 29.29 -10.41
C ASP A 554 0.22 28.72 -10.48
N ARG A 555 0.85 28.39 -9.35
CA ARG A 555 2.17 27.73 -9.33
C ARG A 555 2.12 26.21 -9.33
N TRP A 556 0.94 25.58 -9.26
CA TRP A 556 0.81 24.16 -8.94
C TRP A 556 -0.04 23.35 -9.94
N GLN A 557 -0.41 23.94 -11.07
CA GLN A 557 -1.16 23.26 -12.15
C GLN A 557 -0.29 22.57 -13.20
N SER A 558 1.04 22.63 -13.10
CA SER A 558 1.96 21.80 -13.89
C SER A 558 2.46 20.62 -13.07
N PHE A 559 1.60 19.63 -12.87
CA PHE A 559 1.95 18.29 -12.39
C PHE A 559 1.10 17.25 -13.12
#